data_AF-A0A5E4YZP3-F1
#
_entry.id   AF-A0A5E4YZP3-F1
#
_cell.length_a   1.000
_cell.length_b   1.000
_cell.length_c   1.000
_cell.angle_alpha   90.00
_cell.angle_beta   90.00
_cell.angle_gamma   90.00
#
_symmetry.space_group_name_H-M   'P 1'
#
loop_
_entity.id
_entity.type
_entity.pdbx_description
1 polymer ?
#
loop_
_entity_poly.entity_id
_entity_poly.type
_entity_poly.pdbx_seq_one_letter_code
_entity_poly.pdbx_strand_id
1 'polypeptide(L)'
;MTAVAPIRAWDECDPQLRDAIGSLSTAWGSYSAQSRRYPIFKLLRELIDPAWANLCSRYEALNAQTLNIAWMRHRLKAMTLAEQTRFSGLGGTTSLSIIAQCCGLTALDQFLQEVAREAMKKSADGKLGRLEQSLDSLREVAIRCRGKTTKRRSLGKFGRVDLLHGMSTCRSCAQPTELAAHLTEAHGAPPEGSRLSSIYCETHSPQKAGSSATRAKYKQAKRTQKSFETELKRLEHQYWGHAATMRAEHPSPIIDEFFHRLSALKRLSIDDEGGTLATETEVRLRSEARKLVDRRMSDRKKEIVVLLANGKNQPEIAVALGLGSRQAISKALQTIHLDYRFDIN
;
A
#
# COMPACT_ATOMS: atom_id res chain seq x y z
N MET A 1 -27.66 -19.79 -15.54
CA MET A 1 -26.45 -18.94 -15.49
C MET A 1 -26.71 -17.77 -16.40
N THR A 2 -26.98 -16.59 -15.86
CA THR A 2 -27.22 -15.37 -16.65
C THR A 2 -25.92 -14.97 -17.34
N ALA A 3 -25.95 -14.85 -18.68
CA ALA A 3 -24.83 -14.33 -19.45
C ALA A 3 -24.50 -12.92 -18.94
N VAL A 4 -23.25 -12.68 -18.55
CA VAL A 4 -22.84 -11.33 -18.13
C VAL A 4 -22.86 -10.45 -19.38
N ALA A 5 -23.66 -9.39 -19.36
CA ALA A 5 -23.79 -8.48 -20.49
C ALA A 5 -22.43 -7.90 -20.91
N PRO A 6 -22.13 -7.78 -22.22
CA PRO A 6 -20.85 -7.30 -22.71
C PRO A 6 -20.55 -5.88 -22.21
N ILE A 7 -19.26 -5.58 -22.05
CA ILE A 7 -18.79 -4.23 -21.73
C ILE A 7 -19.01 -3.37 -22.97
N ARG A 8 -19.70 -2.25 -22.81
CA ARG A 8 -20.03 -1.30 -23.88
C ARG A 8 -19.28 0.00 -23.63
N ALA A 9 -18.71 0.57 -24.68
CA ALA A 9 -18.26 1.96 -24.68
C ALA A 9 -19.43 2.86 -25.11
N TRP A 10 -19.41 4.12 -24.71
CA TRP A 10 -20.37 5.15 -25.13
C TRP A 10 -20.13 5.60 -26.59
N ASP A 11 -21.18 6.10 -27.24
CA ASP A 11 -21.22 6.30 -28.70
C ASP A 11 -20.24 7.36 -29.24
N GLU A 12 -19.82 8.32 -28.41
CA GLU A 12 -18.78 9.31 -28.73
C GLU A 12 -17.49 9.09 -27.92
N CYS A 13 -17.28 7.91 -27.32
CA CYS A 13 -15.99 7.53 -26.73
C CYS A 13 -14.86 7.65 -27.75
N ASP A 14 -13.67 8.05 -27.28
CA ASP A 14 -12.48 8.08 -28.12
C ASP A 14 -12.27 6.76 -28.90
N PRO A 15 -11.96 6.79 -30.21
CA PRO A 15 -11.88 5.58 -31.03
C PRO A 15 -10.86 4.56 -30.55
N GLN A 16 -9.66 4.99 -30.13
CA GLN A 16 -8.63 4.06 -29.67
C GLN A 16 -9.03 3.40 -28.35
N LEU A 17 -9.66 4.17 -27.46
CA LEU A 17 -10.20 3.64 -26.23
C LEU A 17 -11.39 2.71 -26.47
N ARG A 18 -12.25 3.03 -27.43
CA ARG A 18 -13.38 2.18 -27.84
C ARG A 18 -12.92 0.84 -28.38
N ASP A 19 -11.89 0.83 -29.23
CA ASP A 19 -11.31 -0.39 -29.79
C ASP A 19 -10.65 -1.25 -28.69
N ALA A 20 -9.97 -0.60 -27.74
CA ALA A 20 -9.41 -1.25 -26.56
C ALA A 20 -10.50 -1.88 -25.68
N ILE A 21 -11.61 -1.18 -25.44
CA ILE A 21 -12.76 -1.67 -24.69
C ILE A 21 -13.45 -2.83 -25.43
N GLY A 22 -13.59 -2.75 -26.75
CA GLY A 22 -14.15 -3.82 -27.58
C GLY A 22 -13.29 -5.08 -27.55
N SER A 23 -11.96 -4.92 -27.65
CA SER A 23 -10.99 -6.00 -27.52
C SER A 23 -11.04 -6.63 -26.13
N LEU A 24 -11.12 -5.81 -25.09
CA LEU A 24 -11.27 -6.27 -23.72
C LEU A 24 -12.59 -7.01 -23.54
N SER A 25 -13.70 -6.49 -24.05
CA SER A 25 -15.04 -7.09 -23.98
C SER A 25 -15.08 -8.46 -24.66
N THR A 26 -14.39 -8.60 -25.80
CA THR A 26 -14.26 -9.88 -26.53
C THR A 26 -13.41 -10.89 -25.77
N ALA A 27 -12.25 -10.46 -25.27
CA ALA A 27 -11.36 -11.28 -24.43
C ALA A 27 -12.01 -11.65 -23.08
N TRP A 28 -12.91 -10.81 -22.59
CA TRP A 28 -13.64 -10.99 -21.34
C TRP A 28 -14.94 -11.81 -21.49
N GLY A 29 -15.61 -11.76 -22.64
CA GLY A 29 -16.94 -12.34 -22.86
C GLY A 29 -16.98 -13.86 -23.08
N SER A 30 -15.91 -14.46 -23.60
CA SER A 30 -15.87 -15.91 -23.83
C SER A 30 -15.46 -16.66 -22.56
N TYR A 31 -16.29 -17.57 -22.03
CA TYR A 31 -15.89 -18.60 -21.05
C TYR A 31 -15.03 -19.70 -21.72
N SER A 32 -14.09 -19.32 -22.58
CA SER A 32 -13.20 -20.25 -23.27
C SER A 32 -12.03 -20.66 -22.38
N ALA A 33 -11.37 -21.77 -22.69
CA ALA A 33 -10.14 -22.18 -22.00
C ALA A 33 -9.04 -21.10 -22.04
N GLN A 34 -9.09 -20.18 -23.02
CA GLN A 34 -8.24 -18.99 -23.11
C GLN A 34 -8.61 -17.90 -22.07
N SER A 35 -9.88 -17.73 -21.71
CA SER A 35 -10.32 -16.82 -20.62
C SER A 35 -9.83 -17.26 -19.24
N ARG A 36 -9.49 -18.54 -19.05
CA ARG A 36 -8.84 -19.01 -17.81
C ARG A 36 -7.39 -18.54 -17.70
N ARG A 37 -6.79 -18.06 -18.80
CA ARG A 37 -5.34 -17.85 -18.94
C ARG A 37 -4.89 -16.41 -18.64
N TYR A 38 -5.76 -15.41 -18.73
CA TYR A 38 -5.41 -14.00 -18.52
C TYR A 38 -6.11 -13.41 -17.28
N PRO A 39 -5.37 -13.04 -16.23
CA PRO A 39 -5.91 -12.25 -15.12
C PRO A 39 -6.53 -10.95 -15.65
N ILE A 40 -7.67 -10.53 -15.12
CA ILE A 40 -8.38 -9.31 -15.56
C ILE A 40 -7.47 -8.07 -15.56
N PHE A 41 -6.55 -7.98 -14.59
CA PHE A 41 -5.56 -6.92 -14.49
C PHE A 41 -4.51 -6.96 -15.62
N LYS A 42 -4.20 -8.15 -16.14
CA LYS A 42 -3.34 -8.30 -17.31
C LYS A 42 -4.03 -7.76 -18.56
N LEU A 43 -5.33 -8.04 -18.74
CA LEU A 43 -6.11 -7.47 -19.84
C LEU A 43 -6.24 -5.94 -19.73
N LEU A 44 -6.45 -5.42 -18.52
CA LEU A 44 -6.43 -3.97 -18.29
C LEU A 44 -5.08 -3.36 -18.65
N ARG A 45 -3.98 -4.01 -18.26
CA ARG A 45 -2.61 -3.52 -18.54
C ARG A 45 -2.25 -3.56 -20.02
N GLU A 46 -2.65 -4.61 -20.73
CA GLU A 46 -2.28 -4.81 -22.14
C GLU A 46 -3.18 -4.02 -23.09
N LEU A 47 -4.46 -3.85 -22.75
CA LEU A 47 -5.46 -3.25 -23.65
C LEU A 47 -5.85 -1.83 -23.23
N ILE A 48 -6.07 -1.58 -21.94
CA ILE A 48 -6.63 -0.31 -21.45
C ILE A 48 -5.55 0.71 -21.10
N ASP A 49 -4.50 0.32 -20.38
CA ASP A 49 -3.44 1.26 -19.95
C ASP A 49 -2.79 2.02 -21.13
N PRO A 50 -2.50 1.39 -22.30
CA PRO A 50 -1.96 2.12 -23.45
C PRO A 50 -2.96 3.13 -24.04
N ALA A 51 -4.23 2.75 -24.15
CA ALA A 51 -5.28 3.63 -24.64
C ALA A 51 -5.53 4.81 -23.67
N TRP A 52 -5.47 4.54 -22.36
CA TRP A 52 -5.52 5.57 -21.31
C TRP A 52 -4.35 6.55 -21.40
N ALA A 53 -3.12 6.05 -21.55
CA ALA A 53 -1.95 6.90 -21.70
C ALA A 53 -2.04 7.81 -22.95
N ASN A 54 -2.53 7.26 -24.06
CA ASN A 54 -2.76 8.03 -25.27
C ASN A 54 -3.83 9.12 -25.07
N LEU A 55 -4.93 8.79 -24.38
CA LEU A 55 -5.98 9.75 -24.02
C LEU A 55 -5.40 10.90 -23.18
N CYS A 56 -4.60 10.58 -22.15
CA CYS A 56 -3.92 11.58 -21.32
C CYS A 56 -2.97 12.48 -22.11
N SER A 57 -2.26 11.95 -23.12
CA SER A 57 -1.38 12.77 -23.95
C SER A 57 -2.11 13.72 -24.91
N ARG A 58 -3.37 13.42 -25.27
CA ARG A 58 -4.15 14.22 -26.23
C ARG A 58 -5.03 15.28 -25.57
N TYR A 59 -5.46 15.03 -24.33
CA TYR A 59 -6.32 15.93 -23.59
C TYR A 59 -5.54 16.63 -22.48
N GLU A 60 -5.27 17.93 -22.67
CA GLU A 60 -4.56 18.77 -21.68
C GLU A 60 -5.25 18.78 -20.30
N ALA A 61 -6.58 18.63 -20.30
CA ALA A 61 -7.38 18.51 -19.08
C ALA A 61 -6.96 17.31 -18.20
N LEU A 62 -6.37 16.26 -18.80
CA LEU A 62 -5.86 15.06 -18.14
C LEU A 62 -4.36 15.15 -17.79
N ASN A 63 -3.86 16.34 -17.48
CA ASN A 63 -2.49 16.50 -17.00
C ASN A 63 -2.27 15.90 -15.58
N ALA A 64 -1.00 15.71 -15.22
CA ALA A 64 -0.60 15.12 -13.95
C ALA A 64 -1.21 15.83 -12.72
N GLN A 65 -1.40 17.16 -12.78
CA GLN A 65 -1.99 17.92 -11.69
C GLN A 65 -3.47 17.56 -11.50
N THR A 66 -4.26 17.53 -12.57
CA THR A 66 -5.68 17.12 -12.53
C THR A 66 -5.80 15.70 -11.98
N LEU A 67 -4.98 14.77 -12.49
CA LEU A 67 -5.02 13.38 -12.05
C LEU A 67 -4.66 13.24 -10.56
N ASN A 68 -3.64 13.95 -10.08
CA ASN A 68 -3.25 13.91 -8.67
C ASN A 68 -4.31 14.53 -7.75
N ILE A 69 -4.97 15.62 -8.17
CA ILE A 69 -6.08 16.21 -7.41
C ILE A 69 -7.25 15.21 -7.31
N ALA A 70 -7.60 14.56 -8.42
CA ALA A 70 -8.64 13.54 -8.45
C ALA A 70 -8.32 12.35 -7.54
N TRP A 71 -7.06 11.87 -7.59
CA TRP A 71 -6.57 10.80 -6.72
C TRP A 71 -6.68 11.15 -5.25
N MET A 72 -6.24 12.37 -4.87
CA MET A 72 -6.33 12.84 -3.49
C MET A 72 -7.78 12.94 -3.00
N ARG A 73 -8.70 13.42 -3.85
CA ARG A 73 -10.13 13.47 -3.49
C ARG A 73 -10.73 12.09 -3.30
N HIS A 74 -10.44 11.15 -4.20
CA HIS A 74 -10.86 9.77 -4.04
C HIS A 74 -10.32 9.17 -2.74
N ARG A 75 -9.00 9.31 -2.51
CA ARG A 75 -8.30 8.80 -1.32
C ARG A 75 -8.88 9.34 -0.02
N LEU A 76 -9.20 10.62 0.05
CA LEU A 76 -9.77 11.26 1.24
C LEU A 76 -11.25 10.91 1.46
N LYS A 77 -12.03 10.73 0.41
CA LYS A 77 -13.49 10.49 0.52
C LYS A 77 -13.87 9.03 0.68
N ALA A 78 -13.10 8.11 0.08
CA ALA A 78 -13.57 6.75 -0.16
C ALA A 78 -12.68 5.64 0.42
N MET A 79 -11.44 5.95 0.82
CA MET A 79 -10.55 4.96 1.45
C MET A 79 -10.52 5.13 2.97
N THR A 80 -10.58 4.02 3.69
CA THR A 80 -10.27 4.00 5.12
C THR A 80 -8.80 4.35 5.37
N LEU A 81 -8.47 4.79 6.57
CA LEU A 81 -7.09 5.12 6.94
C LEU A 81 -6.11 3.95 6.69
N ALA A 82 -6.56 2.71 6.90
CA ALA A 82 -5.77 1.50 6.62
C ALA A 82 -5.52 1.27 5.12
N GLU A 83 -6.49 1.61 4.26
CA GLU A 83 -6.34 1.52 2.80
C GLU A 83 -5.48 2.66 2.25
N GLN A 84 -5.66 3.87 2.77
CA GLN A 84 -4.82 5.03 2.42
C GLN A 84 -3.34 4.78 2.71
N THR A 85 -3.06 4.09 3.82
CA THR A 85 -1.73 3.65 4.21
C THR A 85 -1.20 2.54 3.30
N ARG A 86 -2.03 1.54 2.98
CA ARG A 86 -1.68 0.38 2.13
C ARG A 86 -1.35 0.77 0.68
N PHE A 87 -1.89 1.87 0.17
CA PHE A 87 -1.78 2.29 -1.24
C PHE A 87 -1.06 3.62 -1.42
N SER A 88 -0.17 3.90 -0.47
CA SER A 88 0.34 5.24 -0.27
C SER A 88 1.31 5.69 -1.38
N GLY A 89 2.02 4.75 -2.03
CA GLY A 89 2.84 4.98 -3.24
C GLY A 89 2.08 5.03 -4.57
N LEU A 90 0.75 5.04 -4.56
CA LEU A 90 -0.05 5.28 -5.77
C LEU A 90 -0.35 6.78 -5.88
N GLY A 91 -0.30 7.29 -7.11
CA GLY A 91 -0.62 8.67 -7.47
C GLY A 91 -1.63 8.73 -8.60
N GLY A 92 -2.05 9.94 -8.97
CA GLY A 92 -3.01 10.13 -10.06
C GLY A 92 -2.49 9.69 -11.43
N THR A 93 -1.17 9.71 -11.62
CA THR A 93 -0.52 9.25 -12.85
C THR A 93 -0.29 7.75 -12.89
N THR A 94 -0.64 7.02 -11.83
CA THR A 94 -0.51 5.56 -11.81
C THR A 94 -1.47 4.93 -12.83
N SER A 95 -1.03 3.85 -13.48
CA SER A 95 -1.84 3.21 -14.50
C SER A 95 -3.11 2.59 -13.91
N LEU A 96 -4.18 2.56 -14.73
CA LEU A 96 -5.50 2.12 -14.27
C LEU A 96 -5.48 0.65 -13.85
N SER A 97 -4.68 -0.19 -14.51
CA SER A 97 -4.52 -1.59 -14.14
C SER A 97 -3.89 -1.76 -12.75
N ILE A 98 -2.95 -0.91 -12.37
CA ILE A 98 -2.31 -0.92 -11.05
C ILE A 98 -3.28 -0.41 -9.99
N ILE A 99 -4.02 0.68 -10.26
CA ILE A 99 -5.07 1.17 -9.36
C ILE A 99 -6.12 0.07 -9.11
N ALA A 100 -6.59 -0.60 -10.17
CA ALA A 100 -7.52 -1.71 -10.05
C ALA A 100 -6.95 -2.91 -9.29
N GLN A 101 -5.68 -3.24 -9.53
CA GLN A 101 -5.02 -4.39 -8.90
C GLN A 101 -4.77 -4.14 -7.40
N CYS A 102 -4.37 -2.93 -7.04
CA CYS A 102 -4.04 -2.57 -5.67
C CYS A 102 -5.31 -2.24 -4.87
N CYS A 103 -6.11 -1.28 -5.34
CA CYS A 103 -7.24 -0.72 -4.60
C CYS A 103 -8.58 -1.39 -4.93
N GLY A 104 -8.62 -2.24 -5.94
CA GLY A 104 -9.84 -2.89 -6.42
C GLY A 104 -10.61 -2.07 -7.45
N LEU A 105 -11.55 -2.72 -8.13
CA LEU A 105 -12.30 -2.13 -9.25
C LEU A 105 -13.32 -1.07 -8.82
N THR A 106 -13.78 -1.08 -7.56
CA THR A 106 -14.63 -0.01 -7.01
C THR A 106 -13.84 1.29 -6.83
N ALA A 107 -12.59 1.19 -6.36
CA ALA A 107 -11.71 2.34 -6.23
C ALA A 107 -11.34 2.92 -7.60
N LEU A 108 -11.12 2.06 -8.60
CA LEU A 108 -10.88 2.50 -9.98
C LEU A 108 -12.06 3.33 -10.54
N ASP A 109 -13.31 2.86 -10.40
CA ASP A 109 -14.50 3.61 -10.84
C ASP A 109 -14.60 4.99 -10.14
N GLN A 110 -14.43 5.01 -8.81
CA GLN A 110 -14.51 6.24 -8.03
C GLN A 110 -13.37 7.22 -8.36
N PHE A 111 -12.16 6.73 -8.62
CA PHE A 111 -11.06 7.55 -9.10
C PHE A 111 -11.38 8.17 -10.46
N LEU A 112 -11.84 7.37 -11.43
CA LEU A 112 -12.22 7.85 -12.75
C LEU A 112 -13.36 8.89 -12.69
N GLN A 113 -14.29 8.73 -11.73
CA GLN A 113 -15.33 9.72 -11.48
C GLN A 113 -14.76 11.05 -10.93
N GLU A 114 -13.78 11.01 -10.03
CA GLU A 114 -13.11 12.23 -9.55
C GLU A 114 -12.25 12.88 -10.65
N VAL A 115 -11.67 12.09 -11.56
CA VAL A 115 -10.94 12.58 -12.74
C VAL A 115 -11.89 13.32 -13.67
N ALA A 116 -13.06 12.74 -13.98
CA ALA A 116 -14.08 13.40 -14.77
C ALA A 116 -14.50 14.72 -14.12
N ARG A 117 -14.82 14.71 -12.83
CA ARG A 117 -15.21 15.94 -12.13
C ARG A 117 -14.14 17.03 -12.18
N GLU A 118 -12.86 16.67 -12.02
CA GLU A 118 -11.77 17.65 -12.03
C GLU A 118 -11.44 18.16 -13.44
N ALA A 119 -11.44 17.27 -14.44
CA ALA A 119 -11.21 17.64 -15.83
C ALA A 119 -12.29 18.58 -16.37
N MET A 120 -13.56 18.35 -16.00
CA MET A 120 -14.69 19.16 -16.45
C MET A 120 -14.75 20.56 -15.80
N LYS A 121 -14.19 20.74 -14.60
CA LYS A 121 -14.13 22.05 -13.93
C LYS A 121 -13.31 23.10 -14.68
N LYS A 122 -12.36 22.65 -15.49
CA LYS A 122 -11.44 23.53 -16.24
C LYS A 122 -11.96 23.88 -17.63
N SER A 123 -13.21 23.53 -17.96
CA SER A 123 -13.76 23.69 -19.30
C SER A 123 -14.68 24.87 -19.46
N ALA A 124 -14.46 25.64 -20.53
CA ALA A 124 -15.38 26.64 -21.04
C ALA A 124 -16.05 26.24 -22.37
N ASP A 125 -15.76 25.06 -22.97
CA ASP A 125 -16.22 24.73 -24.33
C ASP A 125 -16.56 23.24 -24.56
N GLY A 126 -17.48 22.99 -25.52
CA GLY A 126 -18.10 21.69 -25.85
C GLY A 126 -17.19 20.57 -26.39
N LYS A 127 -15.86 20.77 -26.48
CA LYS A 127 -14.89 19.72 -26.87
C LYS A 127 -14.69 18.62 -25.82
N LEU A 128 -15.23 18.79 -24.62
CA LEU A 128 -15.15 17.79 -23.55
C LEU A 128 -16.18 16.67 -23.62
N GLY A 129 -17.21 16.73 -24.47
CA GLY A 129 -18.22 15.67 -24.57
C GLY A 129 -17.62 14.29 -24.89
N ARG A 130 -16.65 14.25 -25.82
CA ARG A 130 -15.88 13.03 -26.14
C ARG A 130 -15.03 12.55 -24.95
N LEU A 131 -14.43 13.48 -24.20
CA LEU A 131 -13.62 13.12 -23.02
C LEU A 131 -14.51 12.55 -21.90
N GLU A 132 -15.66 13.16 -21.67
CA GLU A 132 -16.66 12.72 -20.69
C GLU A 132 -17.12 11.30 -21.01
N GLN A 133 -17.56 11.06 -22.24
CA GLN A 133 -17.98 9.74 -22.69
C GLN A 133 -16.85 8.71 -22.67
N SER A 134 -15.60 9.12 -22.87
CA SER A 134 -14.42 8.26 -22.72
C SER A 134 -14.20 7.85 -21.27
N LEU A 135 -14.32 8.78 -20.33
CA LEU A 135 -14.20 8.51 -18.89
C LEU A 135 -15.36 7.65 -18.38
N ASP A 136 -16.59 7.91 -18.83
CA ASP A 136 -17.74 7.06 -18.48
C ASP A 136 -17.63 5.65 -19.10
N SER A 137 -17.00 5.51 -20.26
CA SER A 137 -16.71 4.20 -20.85
C SER A 137 -15.70 3.41 -19.99
N LEU A 138 -14.68 4.08 -19.44
CA LEU A 138 -13.72 3.46 -18.51
C LEU A 138 -14.37 3.09 -17.17
N ARG A 139 -15.31 3.90 -16.69
CA ARG A 139 -16.10 3.57 -15.49
C ARG A 139 -16.97 2.34 -15.72
N GLU A 140 -17.60 2.23 -16.88
CA GLU A 140 -18.37 1.05 -17.27
C GLU A 140 -17.50 -0.21 -17.29
N VAL A 141 -16.25 -0.12 -17.79
CA VAL A 141 -15.26 -1.20 -17.70
C VAL A 141 -15.07 -1.61 -16.24
N ALA A 142 -14.79 -0.68 -15.33
CA ALA A 142 -14.56 -0.97 -13.92
C ALA A 142 -15.78 -1.64 -13.24
N ILE A 143 -16.99 -1.12 -13.47
CA ILE A 143 -18.25 -1.63 -12.91
C ILE A 143 -18.55 -3.04 -13.41
N ARG A 144 -18.40 -3.29 -14.72
CA ARG A 144 -18.66 -4.60 -15.32
C ARG A 144 -17.60 -5.63 -14.94
N CYS A 145 -16.34 -5.21 -14.87
CA CYS A 145 -15.26 -6.05 -14.38
C CYS A 145 -15.49 -6.51 -12.93
N ARG A 146 -16.10 -5.66 -12.08
CA ARG A 146 -16.48 -6.01 -10.70
C ARG A 146 -17.56 -7.09 -10.63
N GLY A 147 -18.51 -7.08 -11.57
CA GLY A 147 -19.61 -8.05 -11.64
C GLY A 147 -19.17 -9.47 -11.98
N LYS A 148 -17.99 -9.64 -12.60
CA LYS A 148 -17.41 -10.96 -12.90
C LYS A 148 -16.66 -11.48 -11.67
N THR A 149 -17.38 -12.09 -10.73
CA THR A 149 -16.77 -12.85 -9.64
C THR A 149 -15.85 -13.92 -10.23
N THR A 150 -14.55 -13.83 -9.94
CA THR A 150 -13.64 -14.93 -10.24
C THR A 150 -14.12 -16.13 -9.42
N LYS A 151 -14.51 -17.23 -10.09
CA LYS A 151 -14.63 -18.51 -9.38
C LYS A 151 -13.25 -18.77 -8.78
N ARG A 152 -13.17 -18.74 -7.44
CA ARG A 152 -11.98 -19.07 -6.65
C ARG A 152 -11.26 -20.24 -7.34
N ARG A 153 -10.03 -20.04 -7.81
CA ARG A 153 -9.25 -21.14 -8.37
C ARG A 153 -9.06 -22.17 -7.28
N SER A 154 -9.70 -23.33 -7.44
CA SER A 154 -9.45 -24.52 -6.65
C SER A 154 -8.09 -25.07 -7.09
N LEU A 155 -7.01 -24.71 -6.38
CA LEU A 155 -5.70 -25.36 -6.50
C LEU A 155 -5.74 -26.73 -5.79
N GLY A 156 -6.60 -27.64 -6.27
CA GLY A 156 -6.69 -29.02 -5.80
C GLY A 156 -6.42 -29.22 -4.29
N LYS A 157 -5.48 -30.12 -3.97
CA LYS A 157 -5.08 -30.52 -2.59
C LYS A 157 -4.48 -29.40 -1.70
N PHE A 158 -4.30 -28.18 -2.21
CA PHE A 158 -3.69 -27.06 -1.48
C PHE A 158 -4.69 -26.06 -0.91
N GLY A 159 -5.99 -26.32 -1.06
CA GLY A 159 -7.03 -25.42 -0.55
C GLY A 159 -7.10 -24.10 -1.33
N ARG A 160 -8.10 -23.30 -0.97
CA ARG A 160 -8.47 -22.07 -1.67
C ARG A 160 -7.44 -20.97 -1.36
N VAL A 161 -6.40 -20.81 -2.18
CA VAL A 161 -5.43 -19.71 -2.04
C VAL A 161 -5.59 -18.73 -3.19
N ASP A 162 -5.88 -17.48 -2.81
CA ASP A 162 -6.07 -16.37 -3.72
C ASP A 162 -4.69 -15.76 -4.06
N LEU A 163 -4.11 -16.20 -5.19
CA LEU A 163 -2.79 -15.76 -5.66
C LEU A 163 -2.72 -14.26 -6.00
N LEU A 164 -3.86 -13.56 -6.07
CA LEU A 164 -3.94 -12.11 -6.26
C LEU A 164 -3.94 -11.34 -4.93
N HIS A 165 -4.05 -12.04 -3.79
CA HIS A 165 -4.11 -11.47 -2.44
C HIS A 165 -2.94 -11.92 -1.54
N GLY A 166 -1.92 -12.59 -2.08
CA GLY A 166 -0.70 -12.90 -1.33
C GLY A 166 0.10 -11.62 -1.10
N MET A 167 0.52 -11.36 0.14
CA MET A 167 1.39 -10.22 0.41
C MET A 167 2.78 -10.52 -0.17
N SER A 168 3.38 -9.55 -0.87
CA SER A 168 4.79 -9.64 -1.30
C SER A 168 5.71 -9.68 -0.09
N THR A 169 5.36 -8.92 0.96
CA THR A 169 6.08 -8.84 2.23
C THR A 169 5.31 -9.55 3.36
N CYS A 170 6.05 -10.06 4.33
CA CYS A 170 5.50 -10.78 5.47
C CYS A 170 4.62 -9.89 6.35
N ARG A 171 3.49 -10.39 6.82
CA ARG A 171 2.57 -9.63 7.71
C ARG A 171 3.25 -9.04 8.95
N SER A 172 4.24 -9.75 9.46
CA SER A 172 4.85 -9.47 10.76
C SER A 172 6.23 -8.84 10.66
N CYS A 173 6.79 -8.66 9.46
CA CYS A 173 8.07 -7.98 9.24
C CYS A 173 8.16 -7.42 7.81
N ALA A 174 9.37 -7.17 7.33
CA ALA A 174 9.63 -6.63 5.98
C ALA A 174 10.17 -7.69 4.99
N GLN A 175 10.41 -8.93 5.44
CA GLN A 175 10.95 -9.99 4.59
C GLN A 175 9.90 -10.47 3.58
N PRO A 176 10.31 -10.95 2.39
CA PRO A 176 9.36 -11.52 1.43
C PRO A 176 8.62 -12.73 2.04
N THR A 177 7.37 -12.96 1.62
CA THR A 177 6.64 -14.17 2.02
C THR A 177 7.31 -15.43 1.45
N GLU A 178 7.07 -16.60 2.02
CA GLU A 178 7.62 -17.87 1.50
C GLU A 178 7.29 -18.03 0.00
N LEU A 179 6.07 -17.66 -0.39
CA LEU A 179 5.66 -17.65 -1.79
C LEU A 179 6.43 -16.61 -2.62
N ALA A 180 6.58 -15.37 -2.13
CA ALA A 180 7.28 -14.31 -2.87
C ALA A 180 8.78 -14.57 -3.02
N ALA A 181 9.43 -15.10 -1.98
CA ALA A 181 10.84 -15.51 -2.02
C ALA A 181 11.03 -16.63 -3.05
N HIS A 182 10.18 -17.64 -3.01
CA HIS A 182 10.23 -18.74 -3.96
C HIS A 182 9.99 -18.29 -5.41
N LEU A 183 9.07 -17.35 -5.66
CA LEU A 183 8.83 -16.82 -7.01
C LEU A 183 9.99 -15.98 -7.55
N THR A 184 10.78 -15.37 -6.66
CA THR A 184 11.97 -14.59 -7.03
C THR A 184 13.17 -15.51 -7.32
N GLU A 185 13.33 -16.58 -6.53
CA GLU A 185 14.47 -17.50 -6.61
C GLU A 185 14.29 -18.62 -7.66
N ALA A 186 13.06 -19.08 -7.89
CA ALA A 186 12.76 -20.11 -8.88
C ALA A 186 12.08 -19.48 -10.09
N HIS A 187 12.70 -19.58 -11.27
CA HIS A 187 12.04 -19.35 -12.56
C HIS A 187 10.95 -20.40 -12.88
N GLY A 188 10.29 -21.00 -11.88
CA GLY A 188 9.43 -22.17 -12.04
C GLY A 188 8.50 -22.46 -10.86
N ALA A 189 7.62 -23.45 -11.07
CA ALA A 189 6.61 -23.88 -10.12
C ALA A 189 7.24 -24.45 -8.83
N PRO A 190 6.61 -24.25 -7.66
CA PRO A 190 7.12 -24.76 -6.40
C PRO A 190 7.20 -26.29 -6.37
N PRO A 191 8.22 -26.87 -5.72
CA PRO A 191 8.41 -28.31 -5.65
C PRO A 191 7.18 -28.99 -5.04
N GLU A 192 6.75 -30.09 -5.67
CA GLU A 192 5.53 -30.81 -5.31
C GLU A 192 5.50 -31.15 -3.80
N GLY A 193 4.42 -30.75 -3.13
CA GLY A 193 4.23 -30.96 -1.68
C GLY A 193 4.59 -29.77 -0.78
N SER A 194 5.20 -28.71 -1.31
CA SER A 194 5.58 -27.52 -0.52
C SER A 194 4.38 -26.61 -0.27
N ARG A 195 3.93 -26.51 0.99
CA ARG A 195 2.91 -25.54 1.43
C ARG A 195 3.56 -24.20 1.78
N LEU A 196 3.87 -23.39 0.77
CA LEU A 196 4.43 -22.05 0.98
C LEU A 196 3.35 -21.06 1.43
N SER A 197 3.66 -20.27 2.46
CA SER A 197 2.81 -19.20 2.96
C SER A 197 2.82 -17.98 2.02
N SER A 198 1.64 -17.50 1.68
CA SER A 198 1.44 -16.22 0.97
C SER A 198 1.31 -15.01 1.91
N ILE A 199 1.44 -15.22 3.22
CA ILE A 199 1.19 -14.22 4.27
C ILE A 199 2.44 -13.97 5.11
N TYR A 200 3.24 -15.01 5.33
CA TYR A 200 4.38 -14.97 6.23
C TYR A 200 5.65 -15.36 5.49
N CYS A 201 6.77 -14.76 5.89
CA CYS A 201 8.10 -15.25 5.53
C CYS A 201 8.39 -16.55 6.27
N GLU A 202 9.49 -17.21 5.89
CA GLU A 202 9.87 -18.49 6.47
C GLU A 202 9.97 -18.44 8.01
N THR A 203 10.56 -17.37 8.55
CA THR A 203 10.75 -17.22 10.01
C THR A 203 9.44 -17.00 10.77
N HIS A 204 8.43 -16.41 10.14
CA HIS A 204 7.13 -16.12 10.73
C HIS A 204 6.02 -17.08 10.27
N SER A 205 6.36 -18.12 9.51
CA SER A 205 5.38 -19.14 9.11
C SER A 205 4.94 -19.94 10.35
N PRO A 206 3.63 -20.22 10.52
CA PRO A 206 3.12 -20.93 11.67
C PRO A 206 3.74 -22.31 11.85
N GLN A 207 4.04 -23.03 10.76
CA GLN A 207 4.59 -24.39 10.77
C GLN A 207 5.81 -24.47 9.87
N LYS A 208 6.80 -25.28 10.24
CA LYS A 208 7.90 -25.63 9.34
C LYS A 208 7.42 -26.74 8.40
N ALA A 209 7.82 -26.71 7.13
CA ALA A 209 7.54 -27.81 6.20
C ALA A 209 8.01 -29.14 6.84
N GLY A 210 7.09 -30.10 6.98
CA GLY A 210 7.36 -31.40 7.62
C GLY A 210 7.30 -31.44 9.15
N SER A 211 6.94 -30.36 9.85
CA SER A 211 6.79 -30.34 11.31
C SER A 211 5.44 -29.77 11.77
N SER A 212 4.81 -30.43 12.73
CA SER A 212 3.58 -29.95 13.38
C SER A 212 3.84 -28.85 14.42
N ALA A 213 5.10 -28.64 14.84
CA ALA A 213 5.45 -27.70 15.89
C ALA A 213 5.37 -26.24 15.42
N THR A 214 4.63 -25.43 16.17
CA THR A 214 4.50 -24.00 15.87
C THR A 214 5.76 -23.22 16.22
N ARG A 215 6.30 -22.44 15.27
CA ARG A 215 7.54 -21.66 15.48
C ARG A 215 7.38 -20.62 16.59
N ALA A 216 8.39 -20.48 17.47
CA ALA A 216 8.38 -19.51 18.57
C ALA A 216 8.29 -18.05 18.07
N LYS A 217 9.01 -17.74 16.98
CA LYS A 217 8.97 -16.42 16.33
C LYS A 217 7.59 -16.04 15.82
N TYR A 218 6.83 -16.99 15.25
CA TYR A 218 5.44 -16.75 14.87
C TYR A 218 4.57 -16.39 16.07
N LYS A 219 4.68 -17.14 17.18
CA LYS A 219 3.92 -16.85 18.41
C LYS A 219 4.26 -15.47 18.97
N GLN A 220 5.54 -15.10 19.01
CA GLN A 220 5.99 -13.79 19.47
C GLN A 220 5.50 -12.66 18.56
N ALA A 221 5.64 -12.81 17.25
CA ALA A 221 5.13 -11.86 16.27
C ALA A 221 3.62 -11.66 16.39
N LYS A 222 2.85 -12.76 16.52
CA LYS A 222 1.40 -12.70 16.71
C LYS A 222 1.00 -11.94 17.99
N ARG A 223 1.70 -12.17 19.11
CA ARG A 223 1.46 -11.45 20.38
C ARG A 223 1.76 -9.96 20.26
N THR A 224 2.73 -9.57 19.44
CA THR A 224 3.19 -8.19 19.27
C THR A 224 2.66 -7.51 18.02
N GLN A 225 1.73 -8.14 17.30
CA GLN A 225 1.24 -7.69 15.99
C GLN A 225 0.56 -6.31 16.08
N LYS A 226 -0.26 -6.08 17.10
CA LYS A 226 -0.95 -4.79 17.30
C LYS A 226 0.04 -3.65 17.54
N SER A 227 1.07 -3.89 18.35
CA SER A 227 2.14 -2.92 18.58
C SER A 227 2.90 -2.63 17.29
N PHE A 228 3.22 -3.66 16.51
CA PHE A 228 3.87 -3.49 15.21
C PHE A 228 3.05 -2.65 14.23
N GLU A 229 1.76 -2.94 14.09
CA GLU A 229 0.86 -2.16 13.23
C GLU A 229 0.73 -0.70 13.71
N THR A 230 0.77 -0.47 15.03
CA THR A 230 0.74 0.88 15.60
C THR A 230 2.01 1.67 15.28
N GLU A 231 3.19 1.06 15.47
CA GLU A 231 4.48 1.69 15.17
C GLU A 231 4.68 1.93 13.68
N LEU A 232 4.24 1.00 12.84
CA LEU A 232 4.25 1.14 11.39
C LEU A 232 3.39 2.34 10.95
N LYS A 233 2.17 2.45 11.46
CA LYS A 233 1.28 3.57 11.16
C LYS A 233 1.91 4.92 11.54
N ARG A 234 2.58 4.97 12.70
CA ARG A 234 3.25 6.18 13.19
C ARG A 234 4.44 6.59 12.28
N LEU A 235 5.23 5.62 11.82
CA LEU A 235 6.30 5.84 10.84
C LEU A 235 5.76 6.31 9.48
N GLU A 236 4.73 5.64 8.96
CA GLU A 236 4.10 6.02 7.70
C GLU A 236 3.50 7.42 7.77
N HIS A 237 2.87 7.78 8.90
CA HIS A 237 2.33 9.12 9.10
C HIS A 237 3.40 10.21 8.92
N GLN A 238 4.58 10.02 9.51
CA GLN A 238 5.69 10.97 9.39
C GLN A 238 6.39 10.89 8.02
N TYR A 239 6.49 9.71 7.41
CA TYR A 239 7.04 9.56 6.05
C TYR A 239 6.29 10.42 5.02
N TRP A 240 4.96 10.54 5.16
CA TRP A 240 4.13 11.39 4.29
C TRP A 240 4.19 12.89 4.63
N GLY A 241 4.93 13.28 5.67
CA GLY A 241 5.29 14.68 5.92
C GLY A 241 6.56 15.05 5.15
N HIS A 242 6.72 16.33 4.80
CA HIS A 242 8.04 16.80 4.36
C HIS A 242 9.02 16.69 5.53
N ALA A 243 10.31 16.47 5.26
CA ALA A 243 11.35 16.41 6.28
C ALA A 243 11.39 17.68 7.16
N ALA A 244 10.93 18.81 6.62
CA ALA A 244 10.83 20.08 7.33
C ALA A 244 9.56 20.26 8.18
N THR A 245 8.59 19.34 8.13
CA THR A 245 7.28 19.52 8.79
C THR A 245 6.84 18.26 9.53
N MET A 246 6.84 18.35 10.86
CA MET A 246 6.24 17.33 11.73
C MET A 246 4.72 17.35 11.58
N ARG A 247 4.13 16.17 11.36
CA ARG A 247 2.67 16.02 11.35
C ARG A 247 2.19 15.60 12.74
N ALA A 248 1.18 16.28 13.26
CA ALA A 248 0.59 15.97 14.56
C ALA A 248 -0.68 15.12 14.38
N GLU A 249 -0.71 13.95 15.01
CA GLU A 249 -1.89 13.08 15.09
C GLU A 249 -2.06 12.52 16.52
N HIS A 250 -0.97 12.34 17.26
CA HIS A 250 -0.98 11.70 18.56
C HIS A 250 -1.39 12.67 19.68
N PRO A 251 -2.17 12.22 20.68
CA PRO A 251 -2.52 13.07 21.83
C PRO A 251 -1.31 13.61 22.61
N SER A 252 -0.19 12.87 22.59
CA SER A 252 1.11 13.32 23.09
C SER A 252 1.99 13.74 21.90
N PRO A 253 2.23 15.05 21.69
CA PRO A 253 3.01 15.56 20.54
C PRO A 253 4.48 15.13 20.57
N ILE A 254 5.00 14.77 21.75
CA ILE A 254 6.37 14.26 21.94
C ILE A 254 6.57 12.94 21.18
N ILE A 255 5.53 12.13 21.05
CA ILE A 255 5.60 10.88 20.29
C ILE A 255 5.72 11.16 18.80
N ASP A 256 4.96 12.10 18.26
CA ASP A 256 5.06 12.48 16.85
C ASP A 256 6.45 13.05 16.53
N GLU A 257 7.00 13.85 17.45
CA GLU A 257 8.38 14.35 17.37
C GLU A 257 9.41 13.21 17.35
N PHE A 258 9.21 12.15 18.14
CA PHE A 258 10.08 10.97 18.11
C PHE A 258 10.13 10.36 16.71
N PHE A 259 8.96 10.12 16.10
CA PHE A 259 8.90 9.51 14.77
C PHE A 259 9.44 10.45 13.68
N HIS A 260 9.25 11.75 13.83
CA HIS A 260 9.80 12.74 12.90
C HIS A 260 11.33 12.74 12.94
N ARG A 261 11.94 12.82 14.14
CA ARG A 261 13.40 12.72 14.33
C ARG A 261 13.96 11.37 13.86
N LEU A 262 13.25 10.28 14.16
CA LEU A 262 13.63 8.95 13.69
C LEU A 262 13.61 8.87 12.16
N SER A 263 12.59 9.47 11.53
CA SER A 263 12.46 9.49 10.07
C SER A 263 13.61 10.26 9.43
N ALA A 264 13.98 11.43 9.97
CA ALA A 264 15.15 12.18 9.53
C ALA A 264 16.46 11.39 9.73
N LEU A 265 16.67 10.80 10.91
CA LEU A 265 17.88 10.02 11.23
C LEU A 265 18.06 8.81 10.32
N LYS A 266 16.96 8.14 9.95
CA LYS A 266 16.96 6.91 9.15
C LYS A 266 16.70 7.16 7.67
N ARG A 267 16.59 8.43 7.25
CA ARG A 267 16.26 8.86 5.90
C ARG A 267 14.97 8.23 5.36
N LEU A 268 13.94 8.24 6.19
CA LEU A 268 12.60 7.69 5.93
C LEU A 268 11.61 8.82 5.67
N SER A 269 12.04 9.94 5.09
CA SER A 269 11.13 10.97 4.57
C SER A 269 10.88 10.75 3.09
N ILE A 270 9.76 11.27 2.58
CA ILE A 270 9.48 11.34 1.14
C ILE A 270 10.55 12.15 0.39
N ASP A 271 11.15 13.15 1.04
CA ASP A 271 12.17 14.03 0.44
C ASP A 271 13.55 13.35 0.29
N ASP A 272 13.76 12.23 1.00
CA ASP A 272 15.01 11.46 0.93
C ASP A 272 15.06 10.51 -0.28
N GLU A 273 13.99 10.45 -1.09
CA GLU A 273 13.90 9.60 -2.28
C GLU A 273 14.74 10.15 -3.44
N GLY A 274 16.04 9.87 -3.40
CA GLY A 274 16.93 9.93 -4.56
C GLY A 274 16.64 8.82 -5.58
N GLY A 275 15.38 8.67 -6.03
CA GLY A 275 14.99 7.70 -7.07
C GLY A 275 14.78 6.24 -6.60
N THR A 276 14.51 6.02 -5.31
CA THR A 276 14.26 4.68 -4.75
C THR A 276 12.85 4.17 -5.10
N LEU A 277 12.72 2.90 -5.48
CA LEU A 277 11.42 2.29 -5.83
C LEU A 277 10.51 2.20 -4.59
N ALA A 278 9.22 2.55 -4.73
CA ALA A 278 8.25 2.57 -3.62
C ALA A 278 8.19 1.28 -2.78
N THR A 279 8.48 0.11 -3.39
CA THR A 279 8.55 -1.18 -2.69
C THR A 279 9.70 -1.28 -1.70
N GLU A 280 10.83 -0.63 -1.98
CA GLU A 280 12.00 -0.60 -1.10
C GLU A 280 11.76 0.33 0.10
N THR A 281 11.09 1.46 -0.12
CA THR A 281 10.66 2.36 0.95
C THR A 281 9.70 1.67 1.93
N GLU A 282 8.70 0.93 1.44
CA GLU A 282 7.79 0.13 2.28
C GLU A 282 8.56 -0.89 3.13
N VAL A 283 9.51 -1.60 2.54
CA VAL A 283 10.36 -2.58 3.25
C VAL A 283 11.15 -1.89 4.38
N ARG A 284 11.69 -0.69 4.15
CA ARG A 284 12.43 0.08 5.17
C ARG A 284 11.53 0.48 6.34
N LEU A 285 10.34 1.02 6.08
CA LEU A 285 9.37 1.41 7.12
C LEU A 285 8.94 0.20 7.97
N ARG A 286 8.59 -0.91 7.32
CA ARG A 286 8.21 -2.16 8.01
C ARG A 286 9.38 -2.75 8.81
N SER A 287 10.60 -2.65 8.30
CA SER A 287 11.79 -3.14 8.99
C SER A 287 12.03 -2.35 10.27
N GLU A 288 11.96 -1.03 10.22
CA GLU A 288 12.13 -0.17 11.40
C GLU A 288 11.00 -0.34 12.41
N ALA A 289 9.74 -0.43 11.96
CA ALA A 289 8.61 -0.72 12.85
C ALA A 289 8.81 -2.04 13.62
N ARG A 290 9.33 -3.08 12.95
CA ARG A 290 9.61 -4.37 13.59
C ARG A 290 10.74 -4.26 14.63
N LYS A 291 11.82 -3.53 14.31
CA LYS A 291 12.94 -3.30 15.24
C LYS A 291 12.50 -2.55 16.50
N LEU A 292 11.64 -1.53 16.37
CA LEU A 292 11.09 -0.79 17.52
C LEU A 292 10.37 -1.73 18.49
N VAL A 293 9.54 -2.64 17.97
CA VAL A 293 8.78 -3.58 18.80
C VAL A 293 9.68 -4.66 19.38
N ASP A 294 10.60 -5.23 18.60
CA ASP A 294 11.52 -6.28 19.08
C ASP A 294 12.45 -5.76 20.18
N ARG A 295 12.89 -4.49 20.08
CA ARG A 295 13.70 -3.80 21.09
C ARG A 295 12.87 -3.24 22.26
N ARG A 296 11.54 -3.47 22.26
CA ARG A 296 10.61 -3.02 23.31
C ARG A 296 10.72 -1.50 23.55
N MET A 297 10.67 -0.74 22.47
CA MET A 297 10.65 0.72 22.49
C MET A 297 9.25 1.23 22.85
N SER A 298 8.99 1.36 24.15
CA SER A 298 7.71 1.87 24.66
C SER A 298 7.57 3.37 24.46
N ASP A 299 6.34 3.87 24.47
CA ASP A 299 6.05 5.30 24.33
C ASP A 299 6.77 6.13 25.40
N ARG A 300 6.83 5.63 26.64
CA ARG A 300 7.61 6.26 27.71
C ARG A 300 9.10 6.38 27.37
N LYS A 301 9.70 5.38 26.72
CA LYS A 301 11.11 5.46 26.29
C LYS A 301 11.29 6.49 25.17
N LYS A 302 10.35 6.56 24.23
CA LYS A 302 10.34 7.56 23.15
C LYS A 302 10.26 8.98 23.72
N GLU A 303 9.37 9.20 24.68
CA GLU A 303 9.23 10.47 25.40
C GLU A 303 10.54 10.89 26.07
N ILE A 304 11.19 9.97 26.80
CA ILE A 304 12.47 10.23 27.46
C ILE A 304 13.54 10.68 26.46
N VAL A 305 13.69 9.97 25.33
CA VAL A 305 14.72 10.30 24.33
C VAL A 305 14.46 11.67 23.70
N VAL A 306 13.22 11.97 23.34
CA VAL A 306 12.88 13.28 22.75
C VAL A 306 13.13 14.41 23.74
N LEU A 307 12.71 14.24 25.00
CA LEU A 307 12.92 15.27 26.01
C LEU A 307 14.41 15.52 26.31
N LEU A 308 15.24 14.47 26.31
CA LEU A 308 16.70 14.62 26.39
C LEU A 308 17.24 15.41 25.21
N ALA A 309 16.79 15.07 24.00
CA ALA A 309 17.22 15.73 22.78
C ALA A 309 16.69 17.17 22.64
N ASN A 310 15.71 17.56 23.47
CA ASN A 310 15.25 18.93 23.68
C ASN A 310 16.02 19.67 24.80
N GLY A 311 17.09 19.07 25.33
CA GLY A 311 17.99 19.69 26.31
C GLY A 311 17.56 19.53 27.77
N LYS A 312 16.49 18.78 28.07
CA LYS A 312 16.09 18.53 29.46
C LYS A 312 17.04 17.57 30.16
N ASN A 313 17.31 17.81 31.44
CA ASN A 313 18.10 16.88 32.25
C ASN A 313 17.22 15.75 32.86
N GLN A 314 17.86 14.69 33.36
CA GLN A 314 17.12 13.52 33.89
C GLN A 314 16.15 13.87 35.05
N PRO A 315 16.49 14.75 36.02
CA PRO A 315 15.53 15.24 37.01
C PRO A 315 14.29 15.92 36.40
N GLU A 316 14.49 16.83 35.45
CA GLU A 316 13.38 17.55 34.78
C GLU A 316 12.47 16.60 34.00
N ILE A 317 13.05 15.60 33.35
CA ILE A 317 12.29 14.56 32.64
C ILE A 317 11.47 13.72 33.63
N ALA A 318 12.06 13.38 34.79
CA ALA A 318 11.35 12.63 35.81
C ALA A 318 10.11 13.41 36.29
N VAL A 319 10.25 14.72 36.54
CA VAL A 319 9.12 15.60 36.89
C VAL A 319 8.10 15.68 35.75
N ALA A 320 8.55 15.94 34.52
CA ALA A 320 7.67 16.09 33.36
C ALA A 320 6.85 14.83 33.05
N LEU A 321 7.39 13.64 33.32
CA LEU A 321 6.74 12.36 33.07
C LEU A 321 6.00 11.80 34.30
N GLY A 322 6.01 12.51 35.43
CA GLY A 322 5.41 12.06 36.69
C GLY A 322 6.12 10.83 37.30
N LEU A 323 7.42 10.68 37.04
CA LEU A 323 8.25 9.62 37.58
C LEU A 323 8.96 10.13 38.83
N GLY A 324 8.74 9.46 39.97
CA GLY A 324 9.21 9.93 41.27
C GLY A 324 10.73 9.95 41.49
N SER A 325 11.57 9.56 40.51
CA SER A 325 13.02 9.59 40.68
C SER A 325 13.84 9.65 39.39
N ARG A 326 15.00 10.33 39.47
CA ARG A 326 16.03 10.34 38.42
C ARG A 326 16.53 8.93 38.09
N GLN A 327 16.61 8.05 39.09
CA GLN A 327 17.09 6.68 38.92
C GLN A 327 16.21 5.88 37.94
N ALA A 328 14.90 6.15 37.90
CA ALA A 328 14.00 5.51 36.94
C ALA A 328 14.35 5.87 35.49
N ILE A 329 14.70 7.13 35.23
CA ILE A 329 15.16 7.61 33.92
C ILE A 329 16.49 6.96 33.54
N SER A 330 17.46 6.95 34.45
CA SER A 330 18.77 6.32 34.22
C SER A 330 18.65 4.83 33.85
N LYS A 331 17.82 4.08 34.58
CA LYS A 331 17.54 2.66 34.25
C LYS A 331 16.85 2.51 32.90
N ALA A 332 15.87 3.36 32.58
CA ALA A 332 15.21 3.32 31.28
C ALA A 332 16.21 3.54 30.14
N LEU A 333 17.10 4.52 30.28
CA LEU A 333 18.14 4.86 29.30
C LEU A 333 19.10 3.70 29.01
N GLN A 334 19.47 2.92 30.02
CA GLN A 334 20.32 1.73 29.85
C GLN A 334 19.65 0.63 28.99
N THR A 335 18.32 0.61 28.91
CA THR A 335 17.55 -0.35 28.12
C THR A 335 17.18 0.14 26.73
N ILE A 336 17.57 1.36 26.36
CA ILE A 336 17.31 1.94 25.05
C ILE A 336 18.50 1.66 24.15
N HIS A 337 18.22 1.10 22.97
CA HIS A 337 19.25 0.81 21.98
C HIS A 337 19.83 2.10 21.39
N LEU A 338 21.14 2.13 21.15
CA LEU A 338 21.89 3.29 20.65
C LEU A 338 21.30 3.89 19.37
N ASP A 339 20.87 3.05 18.41
CA ASP A 339 20.18 3.49 17.17
C ASP A 339 18.97 4.42 17.35
N TYR A 340 18.44 4.53 18.57
CA TYR A 340 17.28 5.36 18.91
C TYR A 340 17.60 6.39 20.00
N ARG A 341 18.88 6.70 20.25
CA ARG A 341 19.32 7.78 21.12
C ARG A 341 19.64 8.99 20.25
N PHE A 342 18.87 10.06 20.39
CA PHE A 342 19.07 11.30 19.63
C PHE A 342 20.02 12.29 20.34
N ASP A 343 20.37 12.00 21.59
CA ASP A 343 21.25 12.80 22.44
C ASP A 343 22.73 12.42 22.31
N ILE A 344 23.01 11.28 21.66
CA ILE A 344 24.35 10.78 21.40
C ILE A 344 24.57 10.96 19.90
N ASN A 345 25.05 12.14 19.49
CA ASN A 345 25.60 12.33 18.15
C ASN A 345 27.06 11.92 18.12
#